data_AF-A0A954XIL9-F1
#
_entry.id   AF-A0A954XIL9-F1
#
_cell.length_a   1.000
_cell.length_b   1.000
_cell.length_c   1.000
_cell.angle_alpha   90.00
_cell.angle_beta   90.00
_cell.angle_gamma   90.00
#
_symmetry.space_group_name_H-M   'P 1'
#
loop_
_entity.id
_entity.type
_entity.pdbx_description
1 polymer ?
#
loop_
_entity_poly.entity_id
_entity_poly.type
_entity_poly.pdbx_seq_one_letter_code
_entity_poly.pdbx_strand_id
1 'polypeptide(L)'
;MRLALASTLLRLPVEDRATLAEPLMNRAEDAEDHNLPLLVWYALMPVVESAPDTAARLASSCQWPKTQRFLARRLAERIDKAPTALNSLVSHAASKASPATRRNILMGFSDGLKGWSRAEQPASWSQLAEAVARDRDDDELAIVRELSVLFGDGRALDEVRKIVLDEQAEISVRRSALETLVAAGGKELVDICLPLLGDARLNVVAARGVASSNDTAVAEALVKNYRRFRSPNRPQVIELLASRPTFARVLLDAVAENKISATDLTAFDVRQIRSLNDAHLQTRLSEIWGEV
;
A
#
# COMPACT_ATOMS: atom_id res chain seq x y z
N MET A 1 -5.52 -14.03 42.64
CA MET A 1 -4.11 -13.89 42.22
C MET A 1 -3.95 -13.38 40.78
N ARG A 2 -4.70 -13.90 39.78
CA ARG A 2 -4.57 -13.51 38.36
C ARG A 2 -4.86 -12.04 38.06
N LEU A 3 -5.90 -11.49 38.69
CA LEU A 3 -6.20 -10.06 38.59
C LEU A 3 -5.02 -9.19 39.04
N ALA A 4 -4.34 -9.57 40.12
CA ALA A 4 -3.15 -8.85 40.59
C ALA A 4 -2.00 -8.91 39.56
N LEU A 5 -1.76 -10.08 38.94
CA LEU A 5 -0.77 -10.22 37.87
C LEU A 5 -1.12 -9.36 36.65
N ALA A 6 -2.38 -9.39 36.21
CA ALA A 6 -2.86 -8.56 35.10
C ALA A 6 -2.71 -7.06 35.41
N SER A 7 -3.04 -6.63 36.63
CA SER A 7 -2.84 -5.24 37.07
C SER A 7 -1.36 -4.84 37.16
N THR A 8 -0.45 -5.76 37.50
CA THR A 8 0.99 -5.45 37.57
C THR A 8 1.62 -5.24 36.21
N LEU A 9 1.05 -5.77 35.12
CA LEU A 9 1.58 -5.58 33.77
C LEU A 9 1.77 -4.10 33.39
N LEU A 10 0.85 -3.23 33.80
CA LEU A 10 0.93 -1.79 33.53
C LEU A 10 2.08 -1.09 34.26
N ARG A 11 2.64 -1.72 35.30
CA ARG A 11 3.77 -1.22 36.09
C ARG A 11 5.12 -1.73 35.59
N LEU A 12 5.13 -2.72 34.69
CA LEU A 12 6.35 -3.25 34.09
C LEU A 12 6.82 -2.37 32.91
N PRO A 13 8.14 -2.32 32.66
CA PRO A 13 8.69 -1.86 31.38
C PRO A 13 8.03 -2.60 30.21
N VAL A 14 7.89 -1.94 29.06
CA VAL A 14 7.09 -2.46 27.93
C VAL A 14 7.64 -3.79 27.42
N GLU A 15 8.96 -3.90 27.38
CA GLU A 15 9.74 -5.07 26.99
C GLU A 15 9.41 -6.33 27.81
N ASP A 16 9.03 -6.19 29.08
CA ASP A 16 8.77 -7.32 29.98
C ASP A 16 7.29 -7.76 30.00
N ARG A 17 6.38 -6.93 29.47
CA ARG A 17 4.93 -7.17 29.58
C ARG A 17 4.49 -8.43 28.85
N ALA A 18 5.10 -8.72 27.71
CA ALA A 18 4.75 -9.90 26.91
C ALA A 18 4.97 -11.20 27.70
N THR A 19 6.09 -11.29 28.43
CA THR A 19 6.48 -12.49 29.20
C THR A 19 5.46 -12.85 30.27
N LEU A 20 4.86 -11.85 30.93
CA LEU A 20 3.83 -12.08 31.94
C LEU A 20 2.42 -12.20 31.33
N ALA A 21 2.15 -11.52 30.23
CA ALA A 21 0.83 -11.55 29.58
C ALA A 21 0.56 -12.87 28.84
N GLU A 22 1.57 -13.45 28.19
CA GLU A 22 1.46 -14.69 27.39
C GLU A 22 0.87 -15.88 28.19
N PRO A 23 1.37 -16.24 29.39
CA PRO A 23 0.80 -17.34 30.16
C PRO A 23 -0.60 -17.04 30.71
N LEU A 24 -0.99 -15.76 30.84
CA LEU A 24 -2.34 -15.38 31.24
C LEU A 24 -3.32 -15.62 30.08
N MET A 25 -3.01 -15.07 28.91
CA MET A 25 -3.90 -15.15 27.74
C MET A 25 -4.04 -16.57 27.15
N ASN A 26 -3.15 -17.49 27.51
CA ASN A 26 -3.22 -18.90 27.12
C ASN A 26 -4.19 -19.73 27.99
N ARG A 27 -4.90 -19.12 28.94
CA ARG A 27 -5.88 -19.80 29.82
C ARG A 27 -7.30 -19.53 29.35
N ALA A 28 -7.89 -20.45 28.58
CA ALA A 28 -9.28 -20.32 28.10
C ALA A 28 -10.32 -20.09 29.20
N GLU A 29 -10.10 -20.60 30.42
CA GLU A 29 -11.03 -20.40 31.55
C GLU A 29 -11.22 -18.93 31.96
N ASP A 30 -10.27 -18.06 31.61
CA ASP A 30 -10.32 -16.61 31.90
C ASP A 30 -10.85 -15.79 30.70
N ALA A 31 -11.20 -16.42 29.57
CA ALA A 31 -11.53 -15.73 28.32
C ALA A 31 -12.74 -14.79 28.41
N GLU A 32 -13.74 -15.18 29.21
CA GLU A 32 -14.98 -14.44 29.43
C GLU A 32 -14.96 -13.59 30.72
N ASP A 33 -13.82 -13.51 31.42
CA ASP A 33 -13.70 -12.62 32.57
C ASP A 33 -13.93 -11.16 32.16
N HIS A 34 -14.66 -10.41 33.00
CA HIS A 34 -15.01 -9.03 32.70
C HIS A 34 -13.79 -8.10 32.57
N ASN A 35 -12.74 -8.34 33.38
CA ASN A 35 -11.62 -7.43 33.58
C ASN A 35 -10.33 -7.90 32.91
N LEU A 36 -9.98 -9.18 33.04
CA LEU A 36 -8.67 -9.71 32.63
C LEU A 36 -8.34 -9.43 31.16
N PRO A 37 -9.24 -9.68 30.18
CA PRO A 37 -8.94 -9.42 28.77
C PRO A 37 -8.62 -7.97 28.47
N LEU A 38 -9.29 -7.02 29.15
CA LEU A 38 -9.09 -5.59 28.97
C LEU A 38 -7.82 -5.08 29.65
N LEU A 39 -7.54 -5.51 30.88
CA LEU A 39 -6.33 -5.12 31.59
C LEU A 39 -5.07 -5.58 30.85
N VAL A 40 -5.07 -6.84 30.40
CA VAL A 40 -3.96 -7.39 29.61
C VAL A 40 -3.85 -6.66 28.27
N TRP A 41 -4.97 -6.37 27.60
CA TRP A 41 -4.95 -5.60 26.36
C TRP A 41 -4.29 -4.22 26.54
N TYR A 42 -4.72 -3.44 27.53
CA TYR A 42 -4.16 -2.11 27.77
C TYR A 42 -2.66 -2.15 28.06
N ALA A 43 -2.20 -3.20 28.76
CA ALA A 43 -0.78 -3.39 29.00
C ALA A 43 0.01 -3.70 27.71
N LEU A 44 -0.58 -4.44 26.77
CA LEU A 44 0.05 -4.87 25.52
C LEU A 44 -0.01 -3.85 24.39
N MET A 45 -0.86 -2.82 24.47
CA MET A 45 -0.95 -1.78 23.43
C MET A 45 0.43 -1.21 23.02
N PRO A 46 1.34 -0.84 23.94
CA PRO A 46 2.67 -0.33 23.57
C PRO A 46 3.62 -1.41 23.01
N VAL A 47 3.36 -2.69 23.31
CA VAL A 47 4.14 -3.81 22.78
C VAL A 47 3.91 -3.95 21.28
N VAL A 48 2.70 -3.69 20.79
CA VAL A 48 2.42 -3.67 19.34
C VAL A 48 3.28 -2.63 18.61
N GLU A 49 3.64 -1.55 19.29
CA GLU A 49 4.42 -0.47 18.70
C GLU A 49 5.92 -0.71 18.73
N SER A 50 6.41 -1.26 19.83
CA SER A 50 7.84 -1.47 20.11
C SER A 50 8.36 -2.84 19.66
N ALA A 51 7.50 -3.87 19.66
CA ALA A 51 7.83 -5.25 19.33
C ALA A 51 6.67 -5.93 18.57
N PRO A 52 6.37 -5.50 17.32
CA PRO A 52 5.23 -5.97 16.56
C PRO A 52 5.26 -7.49 16.29
N ASP A 53 6.44 -8.10 16.07
CA ASP A 53 6.56 -9.55 15.89
C ASP A 53 6.17 -10.33 17.16
N THR A 54 6.50 -9.79 18.33
CA THR A 54 6.04 -10.33 19.62
C THR A 54 4.52 -10.23 19.73
N ALA A 55 3.92 -9.09 19.36
CA ALA A 55 2.47 -8.94 19.36
C ALA A 55 1.77 -9.92 18.40
N ALA A 56 2.33 -10.17 17.22
CA ALA A 56 1.80 -11.15 16.26
C ALA A 56 1.84 -12.59 16.82
N ARG A 57 2.93 -12.95 17.50
CA ARG A 57 3.06 -14.23 18.21
C ARG A 57 2.04 -14.35 19.34
N LEU A 58 1.89 -13.31 20.17
CA LEU A 58 0.86 -13.28 21.22
C LEU A 58 -0.55 -13.45 20.65
N ALA A 59 -0.88 -12.76 19.56
CA ALA A 59 -2.18 -12.88 18.90
C ALA A 59 -2.45 -14.32 18.40
N SER A 60 -1.40 -15.02 17.96
CA SER A 60 -1.48 -16.39 17.46
C SER A 60 -1.73 -17.43 18.55
N SER A 61 -1.17 -17.23 19.76
CA SER A 61 -1.37 -18.17 20.89
C SER A 61 -2.53 -17.80 21.82
N CYS A 62 -3.03 -16.56 21.74
CA CYS A 62 -4.08 -16.04 22.62
C CYS A 62 -5.38 -16.86 22.55
N GLN A 63 -5.87 -17.27 23.71
CA GLN A 63 -7.16 -17.98 23.86
C GLN A 63 -8.30 -17.06 24.30
N TRP A 64 -8.04 -15.75 24.45
CA TRP A 64 -9.04 -14.75 24.84
C TRP A 64 -9.55 -14.00 23.61
N PRO A 65 -10.77 -14.26 23.12
CA PRO A 65 -11.25 -13.74 21.83
C PRO A 65 -11.14 -12.21 21.71
N LYS A 66 -11.50 -11.49 22.78
CA LYS A 66 -11.47 -10.03 22.83
C LYS A 66 -10.04 -9.48 22.69
N THR A 67 -9.10 -10.03 23.47
CA THR A 67 -7.69 -9.61 23.44
C THR A 67 -7.02 -9.98 22.11
N GLN A 68 -7.33 -11.15 21.56
CA GLN A 68 -6.86 -11.59 20.25
C GLN A 68 -7.32 -10.64 19.13
N ARG A 69 -8.61 -10.30 19.09
CA ARG A 69 -9.17 -9.33 18.13
C ARG A 69 -8.50 -7.97 18.25
N PHE A 70 -8.24 -7.49 19.47
CA PHE A 70 -7.59 -6.19 19.67
C PHE A 70 -6.11 -6.18 19.25
N LEU A 71 -5.37 -7.26 19.50
CA LEU A 71 -4.00 -7.41 19.00
C LEU A 71 -3.99 -7.42 17.47
N ALA A 72 -4.85 -8.22 16.84
CA ALA A 72 -4.98 -8.27 15.38
C ALA A 72 -5.37 -6.90 14.80
N ARG A 73 -6.33 -6.20 15.42
CA ARG A 73 -6.75 -4.85 15.05
C ARG A 73 -5.59 -3.86 15.06
N ARG A 74 -4.85 -3.81 16.16
CA ARG A 74 -3.75 -2.84 16.32
C ARG A 74 -2.56 -3.13 15.42
N LEU A 75 -2.30 -4.40 15.10
CA LEU A 75 -1.34 -4.77 14.07
C LEU A 75 -1.79 -4.30 12.68
N ALA A 76 -3.07 -4.48 12.35
CA ALA A 76 -3.63 -4.05 11.07
C ALA A 76 -3.65 -2.52 10.91
N GLU A 77 -3.96 -1.76 11.96
CA GLU A 77 -3.84 -0.28 11.99
C GLU A 77 -2.43 0.22 11.63
N ARG A 78 -1.42 -0.66 11.76
CA ARG A 78 0.00 -0.36 11.53
C ARG A 78 0.57 -1.17 10.36
N ILE A 79 -0.26 -1.62 9.43
CA ILE A 79 0.14 -2.44 8.29
C ILE A 79 1.32 -1.84 7.52
N ASP A 80 1.36 -0.52 7.33
CA ASP A 80 2.46 0.18 6.62
C ASP A 80 3.77 0.25 7.41
N LYS A 81 3.70 0.16 8.75
CA LYS A 81 4.87 0.31 9.64
C LYS A 81 5.50 -1.02 10.01
N ALA A 82 4.71 -2.09 10.07
CA ALA A 82 5.16 -3.42 10.48
C ALA A 82 4.53 -4.54 9.62
N PRO A 83 4.76 -4.52 8.29
CA PRO A 83 4.12 -5.46 7.37
C PRO A 83 4.54 -6.93 7.63
N THR A 84 5.76 -7.15 8.13
CA THR A 84 6.29 -8.50 8.44
C THR A 84 5.55 -9.19 9.58
N ALA A 85 5.26 -8.44 10.64
CA ALA A 85 4.53 -8.96 11.80
C ALA A 85 3.08 -9.31 11.44
N LEU A 86 2.41 -8.43 10.69
CA LEU A 86 1.06 -8.70 10.20
C LEU A 86 1.05 -9.94 9.28
N ASN A 87 2.00 -10.04 8.35
CA ASN A 87 2.12 -11.20 7.46
C ASN A 87 2.34 -12.51 8.25
N SER A 88 3.11 -12.47 9.33
CA SER A 88 3.33 -13.63 10.21
C SER A 88 2.01 -14.09 10.87
N LEU A 89 1.18 -13.14 11.31
CA LEU A 89 -0.14 -13.44 11.86
C LEU A 89 -1.10 -13.99 10.80
N VAL A 90 -1.08 -13.45 9.58
CA VAL A 90 -1.86 -13.96 8.43
C VAL A 90 -1.43 -15.40 8.09
N SER A 91 -0.12 -15.66 8.04
CA SER A 91 0.42 -17.00 7.76
C SER A 91 0.01 -18.02 8.82
N HIS A 92 0.02 -17.63 10.10
CA HIS A 92 -0.51 -18.46 11.17
C HIS A 92 -2.00 -18.74 11.00
N ALA A 93 -2.80 -17.70 10.72
CA ALA A 93 -4.23 -17.81 10.49
C ALA A 93 -4.59 -18.71 9.29
N ALA A 94 -3.75 -18.75 8.26
CA ALA A 94 -3.94 -19.59 7.08
C ALA A 94 -3.64 -21.07 7.31
N SER A 95 -2.70 -21.41 8.20
CA SER A 95 -2.09 -22.75 8.25
C SER A 95 -2.23 -23.49 9.58
N LYS A 96 -2.38 -22.78 10.69
CA LYS A 96 -2.31 -23.36 12.05
C LYS A 96 -3.46 -22.95 12.97
N ALA A 97 -4.22 -21.91 12.62
CA ALA A 97 -5.30 -21.41 13.46
C ALA A 97 -6.55 -22.31 13.41
N SER A 98 -7.25 -22.37 14.55
CA SER A 98 -8.63 -22.87 14.57
C SER A 98 -9.57 -21.91 13.84
N PRO A 99 -10.75 -22.34 13.36
CA PRO A 99 -11.74 -21.44 12.75
C PRO A 99 -12.14 -20.27 13.68
N ALA A 100 -12.31 -20.52 14.98
CA ALA A 100 -12.63 -19.46 15.94
C ALA A 100 -11.50 -18.43 16.06
N THR A 101 -10.25 -18.89 16.10
CA THR A 101 -9.06 -18.02 16.13
C THR A 101 -8.94 -17.20 14.85
N ARG A 102 -9.09 -17.85 13.69
CA ARG A 102 -9.02 -17.20 12.38
C ARG A 102 -10.09 -16.12 12.23
N ARG A 103 -11.32 -16.41 12.64
CA ARG A 103 -12.41 -15.42 12.66
C ARG A 103 -12.09 -14.21 13.52
N ASN A 104 -11.58 -14.39 14.75
CA ASN A 104 -11.21 -13.26 15.61
C ASN A 104 -10.10 -12.39 15.00
N ILE A 105 -9.11 -13.02 14.36
CA ILE A 105 -8.03 -12.33 13.65
C ILE A 105 -8.60 -11.52 12.47
N LEU A 106 -9.44 -12.13 11.64
CA LEU A 106 -10.08 -11.49 10.49
C LEU A 106 -10.96 -10.31 10.90
N MET A 107 -11.77 -10.48 11.94
CA MET A 107 -12.59 -9.39 12.50
C MET A 107 -11.71 -8.24 13.01
N GLY A 108 -10.59 -8.57 13.66
CA GLY A 108 -9.62 -7.58 14.10
C GLY A 108 -9.03 -6.80 12.93
N PHE A 109 -8.66 -7.49 11.84
CA PHE A 109 -8.14 -6.85 10.64
C PHE A 109 -9.15 -5.93 9.97
N SER A 110 -10.40 -6.39 9.79
CA SER A 110 -11.49 -5.56 9.27
C SER A 110 -11.65 -4.31 10.13
N ASP A 111 -11.70 -4.42 11.46
CA ASP A 111 -11.79 -3.25 12.33
C ASP A 111 -10.60 -2.29 12.24
N GLY A 112 -9.38 -2.82 12.13
CA GLY A 112 -8.16 -2.01 12.13
C GLY A 112 -7.95 -1.25 10.82
N LEU A 113 -8.57 -1.74 9.75
CA LEU A 113 -8.50 -1.17 8.42
C LEU A 113 -9.77 -0.40 8.03
N LYS A 114 -10.75 -0.27 8.93
CA LYS A 114 -11.92 0.59 8.72
C LYS A 114 -11.48 2.03 8.43
N GLY A 115 -12.01 2.59 7.34
CA GLY A 115 -11.70 3.94 6.88
C GLY A 115 -10.48 4.03 5.96
N TRP A 116 -9.73 2.94 5.75
CA TRP A 116 -8.70 2.89 4.72
C TRP A 116 -9.35 2.77 3.34
N SER A 117 -8.84 3.51 2.36
CA SER A 117 -9.24 3.36 0.95
C SER A 117 -8.42 2.31 0.21
N ARG A 118 -7.20 2.03 0.69
CA ARG A 118 -6.27 1.05 0.14
C ARG A 118 -5.22 0.66 1.18
N ALA A 119 -4.82 -0.61 1.24
CA ALA A 119 -3.70 -1.07 2.06
C ALA A 119 -2.81 -2.07 1.29
N GLU A 120 -1.54 -2.22 1.66
CA GLU A 120 -0.70 -3.24 1.03
C GLU A 120 -1.12 -4.65 1.44
N GLN A 121 -1.26 -5.53 0.46
CA GLN A 121 -1.60 -6.93 0.69
C GLN A 121 -0.49 -7.67 1.46
N PRO A 122 -0.79 -8.38 2.56
CA PRO A 122 0.16 -9.29 3.19
C PRO A 122 0.51 -10.46 2.25
N ALA A 123 1.79 -10.85 2.20
CA ALA A 123 2.27 -11.91 1.28
C ALA A 123 1.54 -13.26 1.43
N SER A 124 1.07 -13.59 2.63
CA SER A 124 0.36 -14.85 2.93
C SER A 124 -1.16 -14.72 2.76
N TRP A 125 -1.67 -13.59 2.29
CA TRP A 125 -3.11 -13.31 2.21
C TRP A 125 -3.85 -14.27 1.26
N SER A 126 -3.28 -14.56 0.08
CA SER A 126 -3.91 -15.49 -0.87
C SER A 126 -4.06 -16.90 -0.29
N GLN A 127 -3.08 -17.35 0.50
CA GLN A 127 -3.15 -18.64 1.20
C GLN A 127 -4.29 -18.64 2.24
N LEU A 128 -4.46 -17.54 2.97
CA LEU A 128 -5.56 -17.39 3.92
C LEU A 128 -6.92 -17.39 3.23
N ALA A 129 -7.06 -16.64 2.12
CA ALA A 129 -8.29 -16.58 1.35
C ALA A 129 -8.69 -17.95 0.81
N GLU A 130 -7.73 -18.76 0.35
CA GLU A 130 -7.98 -20.15 -0.05
C GLU A 130 -8.39 -21.04 1.12
N ALA A 131 -7.77 -20.91 2.29
CA ALA A 131 -8.12 -21.70 3.46
C ALA A 131 -9.58 -21.42 3.89
N VAL A 132 -9.98 -20.15 3.94
CA VAL A 132 -11.36 -19.74 4.23
C VAL A 132 -12.34 -20.26 3.17
N ALA A 133 -11.97 -20.19 1.88
CA ALA A 133 -12.82 -20.70 0.80
C ALA A 133 -13.02 -22.22 0.85
N ARG A 134 -12.03 -22.98 1.32
CA ARG A 134 -12.14 -24.44 1.53
C ARG A 134 -13.10 -24.77 2.67
N ASP A 135 -13.04 -24.02 3.76
CA ASP A 135 -13.86 -24.24 4.95
C ASP A 135 -15.32 -23.81 4.75
N ARG A 136 -15.61 -22.96 3.75
CA ARG A 136 -16.95 -22.49 3.37
C ARG A 136 -17.73 -21.81 4.51
N ASP A 137 -17.00 -21.05 5.34
CA ASP A 137 -17.60 -20.20 6.38
C ASP A 137 -18.04 -18.87 5.77
N ASP A 138 -19.36 -18.63 5.72
CA ASP A 138 -19.94 -17.45 5.06
C ASP A 138 -19.52 -16.12 5.72
N ASP A 139 -19.35 -16.09 7.05
CA ASP A 139 -18.95 -14.90 7.79
C ASP A 139 -17.49 -14.55 7.49
N GLU A 140 -16.60 -15.55 7.52
CA GLU A 140 -15.20 -15.35 7.16
C GLU A 140 -15.04 -14.99 5.68
N LEU A 141 -15.83 -15.60 4.79
CA LEU A 141 -15.85 -15.28 3.36
C LEU A 141 -16.24 -13.82 3.12
N ALA A 142 -17.21 -13.29 3.86
CA ALA A 142 -17.61 -11.89 3.75
C ALA A 142 -16.44 -10.95 4.14
N ILE A 143 -15.76 -11.23 5.25
CA ILE A 143 -14.62 -10.43 5.72
C ILE A 143 -13.44 -10.52 4.74
N VAL A 144 -13.12 -11.72 4.24
CA VAL A 144 -12.04 -11.90 3.25
C VAL A 144 -12.33 -11.14 1.97
N ARG A 145 -13.58 -11.11 1.50
CA ARG A 145 -13.97 -10.33 0.32
C ARG A 145 -13.77 -8.83 0.53
N GLU A 146 -14.25 -8.29 1.65
CA GLU A 146 -14.08 -6.88 2.01
C GLU A 146 -12.59 -6.49 2.04
N LEU A 147 -11.78 -7.28 2.75
CA LEU A 147 -10.34 -7.03 2.88
C LEU A 147 -9.59 -7.21 1.55
N SER A 148 -9.98 -8.18 0.71
CA SER A 148 -9.35 -8.38 -0.61
C SER A 148 -9.57 -7.19 -1.54
N VAL A 149 -10.74 -6.55 -1.47
CA VAL A 149 -11.00 -5.29 -2.21
C VAL A 149 -10.06 -4.19 -1.72
N LEU A 150 -9.92 -4.03 -0.41
CA LEU A 150 -9.03 -3.02 0.17
C LEU A 150 -7.55 -3.24 -0.19
N PHE A 151 -7.11 -4.50 -0.24
CA PHE A 151 -5.75 -4.86 -0.62
C PHE A 151 -5.47 -4.75 -2.12
N GLY A 152 -6.52 -4.60 -2.93
CA GLY A 152 -6.42 -4.75 -4.37
C GLY A 152 -6.02 -6.17 -4.76
N ASP A 153 -6.33 -7.18 -3.93
CA ASP A 153 -5.98 -8.58 -4.17
C ASP A 153 -6.80 -9.15 -5.33
N GLY A 154 -6.24 -8.97 -6.51
CA GLY A 154 -5.80 -10.14 -7.24
C GLY A 154 -6.76 -10.52 -8.35
N ARG A 155 -7.93 -11.11 -8.08
CA ARG A 155 -8.72 -11.65 -9.19
C ARG A 155 -9.34 -10.59 -10.09
N ALA A 156 -9.84 -9.50 -9.52
CA ALA A 156 -10.41 -8.44 -10.33
C ALA A 156 -9.31 -7.66 -11.08
N LEU A 157 -8.20 -7.33 -10.39
CA LEU A 157 -7.13 -6.54 -11.00
C LEU A 157 -6.24 -7.34 -11.94
N ASP A 158 -6.02 -8.64 -11.71
CA ASP A 158 -5.32 -9.51 -12.66
C ASP A 158 -6.14 -9.73 -13.94
N GLU A 159 -7.46 -9.86 -13.85
CA GLU A 159 -8.31 -9.90 -15.05
C GLU A 159 -8.30 -8.55 -15.77
N VAL A 160 -8.38 -7.43 -15.05
CA VAL A 160 -8.24 -6.09 -15.64
C VAL A 160 -6.86 -5.91 -16.27
N ARG A 161 -5.80 -6.47 -15.67
CA ARG A 161 -4.44 -6.47 -16.23
C ARG A 161 -4.34 -7.28 -17.51
N LYS A 162 -4.94 -8.48 -17.55
CA LYS A 162 -5.01 -9.28 -18.77
C LYS A 162 -5.69 -8.49 -19.89
N ILE A 163 -6.79 -7.80 -19.59
CA ILE A 163 -7.47 -6.93 -20.55
C ILE A 163 -6.56 -5.79 -21.03
N VAL A 164 -5.82 -5.12 -20.15
CA VAL A 164 -4.88 -4.06 -20.55
C VAL A 164 -3.79 -4.58 -21.49
N LEU A 165 -3.23 -5.76 -21.18
CA LEU A 165 -2.14 -6.37 -21.94
C LEU A 165 -2.58 -7.08 -23.22
N ASP A 166 -3.88 -7.38 -23.36
CA ASP A 166 -4.43 -7.98 -24.57
C ASP A 166 -4.44 -6.99 -25.74
N GLU A 167 -3.52 -7.16 -26.68
CA GLU A 167 -3.43 -6.30 -27.87
C GLU A 167 -4.62 -6.45 -28.83
N GLN A 168 -5.36 -7.56 -28.74
CA GLN A 168 -6.53 -7.86 -29.59
C GLN A 168 -7.84 -7.29 -29.01
N ALA A 169 -7.86 -6.97 -27.71
CA ALA A 169 -9.02 -6.37 -27.08
C ALA A 169 -9.35 -4.99 -27.66
N GLU A 170 -10.63 -4.63 -27.66
CA GLU A 170 -11.09 -3.33 -28.14
C GLU A 170 -10.41 -2.20 -27.35
N ILE A 171 -9.92 -1.17 -28.04
CA ILE A 171 -9.13 -0.11 -27.42
C ILE A 171 -9.89 0.66 -26.32
N SER A 172 -11.21 0.79 -26.45
CA SER A 172 -12.09 1.41 -25.44
C SER A 172 -12.06 0.61 -24.13
N VAL A 173 -12.17 -0.71 -24.23
CA VAL A 173 -12.12 -1.66 -23.12
C VAL A 173 -10.74 -1.65 -22.46
N ARG A 174 -9.67 -1.70 -23.26
CA ARG A 174 -8.29 -1.59 -22.75
C ARG A 174 -8.04 -0.29 -22.00
N ARG A 175 -8.55 0.84 -22.52
CA ARG A 175 -8.42 2.14 -21.87
C ARG A 175 -9.16 2.18 -20.54
N SER A 176 -10.41 1.71 -20.50
CA SER A 176 -11.20 1.67 -19.26
C SER A 176 -10.57 0.76 -18.20
N ALA A 177 -10.04 -0.39 -18.63
CA ALA A 177 -9.29 -1.30 -17.77
C ALA A 177 -8.02 -0.61 -17.20
N LEU A 178 -7.29 0.13 -18.04
CA LEU A 178 -6.11 0.87 -17.60
C LEU A 178 -6.47 1.99 -16.61
N GLU A 179 -7.56 2.71 -16.83
CA GLU A 179 -8.06 3.73 -15.88
C GLU A 179 -8.40 3.11 -14.53
N THR A 180 -9.01 1.93 -14.54
CA THR A 180 -9.32 1.16 -13.31
C THR A 180 -8.04 0.77 -12.58
N LEU A 181 -7.02 0.27 -13.30
CA LEU A 181 -5.72 -0.06 -12.71
C LEU A 181 -4.99 1.17 -12.15
N VAL A 182 -5.04 2.30 -12.84
CA VAL A 182 -4.44 3.55 -12.36
C VAL A 182 -5.14 4.05 -11.10
N ALA A 183 -6.47 3.94 -11.03
CA ALA A 183 -7.24 4.31 -9.84
C ALA A 183 -6.96 3.38 -8.65
N ALA A 184 -6.81 2.07 -8.90
CA ALA A 184 -6.47 1.09 -7.87
C ALA A 184 -5.01 1.25 -7.39
N GLY A 185 -4.10 1.62 -8.29
CA GLY A 185 -2.67 1.66 -8.02
C GLY A 185 -2.06 0.27 -7.86
N GLY A 186 -0.80 0.20 -7.41
CA GLY A 186 -0.11 -1.07 -7.17
C GLY A 186 1.41 -0.89 -7.18
N LYS A 187 2.15 -1.86 -6.63
CA LYS A 187 3.62 -1.88 -6.77
C LYS A 187 4.04 -2.06 -8.24
N GLU A 188 3.29 -2.89 -8.97
CA GLU A 188 3.55 -3.22 -10.38
C GLU A 188 2.93 -2.23 -11.37
N LEU A 189 2.21 -1.19 -10.89
CA LEU A 189 1.52 -0.24 -11.78
C LEU A 189 2.49 0.46 -12.72
N VAL A 190 3.65 0.88 -12.20
CA VAL A 190 4.68 1.58 -12.99
C VAL A 190 5.20 0.67 -14.10
N ASP A 191 5.49 -0.59 -13.79
CA ASP A 191 6.00 -1.58 -14.74
C ASP A 191 5.00 -1.88 -15.86
N ILE A 192 3.70 -1.87 -15.55
CA ILE A 192 2.63 -2.04 -16.55
C ILE A 192 2.48 -0.77 -17.41
N CYS A 193 2.55 0.42 -16.81
CA CYS A 193 2.32 1.67 -17.53
C CYS A 193 3.51 2.11 -18.40
N LEU A 194 4.76 1.85 -17.99
CA LEU A 194 5.96 2.21 -18.74
C LEU A 194 5.95 1.78 -20.23
N PRO A 195 5.71 0.51 -20.58
CA PRO A 195 5.64 0.09 -21.99
C PRO A 195 4.46 0.73 -22.73
N LEU A 196 3.36 1.02 -22.04
CA LEU A 196 2.14 1.61 -22.62
C LEU A 196 2.29 3.10 -22.95
N LEU A 197 3.32 3.79 -22.45
CA LEU A 197 3.67 5.15 -22.89
C LEU A 197 3.97 5.20 -24.41
N GLY A 198 4.36 4.07 -24.99
CA GLY A 198 4.56 3.92 -26.43
C GLY A 198 3.27 3.90 -27.25
N ASP A 199 2.13 3.47 -26.70
CA ASP A 199 0.88 3.42 -27.47
C ASP A 199 0.16 4.78 -27.42
N ALA A 200 0.08 5.47 -28.57
CA ALA A 200 -0.57 6.78 -28.69
C ALA A 200 -2.07 6.79 -28.29
N ARG A 201 -2.70 5.62 -28.15
CA ARG A 201 -4.10 5.46 -27.74
C ARG A 201 -4.26 5.32 -26.22
N LEU A 202 -3.19 4.97 -25.49
CA LEU A 202 -3.19 4.69 -24.04
C LEU A 202 -2.21 5.57 -23.25
N ASN A 203 -1.24 6.20 -23.92
CA ASN A 203 -0.13 6.92 -23.29
C ASN A 203 -0.55 7.99 -22.27
N VAL A 204 -1.69 8.67 -22.46
CA VAL A 204 -2.20 9.66 -21.49
C VAL A 204 -2.59 9.01 -20.16
N VAL A 205 -3.25 7.86 -20.21
CA VAL A 205 -3.66 7.15 -18.99
C VAL A 205 -2.44 6.50 -18.33
N ALA A 206 -1.54 5.92 -19.15
CA ALA A 206 -0.27 5.38 -18.66
C ALA A 206 0.61 6.46 -18.00
N ALA A 207 0.67 7.68 -18.55
CA ALA A 207 1.41 8.80 -17.96
C ALA A 207 0.87 9.18 -16.56
N ARG A 208 -0.45 9.12 -16.37
CA ARG A 208 -1.06 9.29 -15.03
C ARG A 208 -0.68 8.15 -14.08
N GLY A 209 -0.61 6.92 -14.58
CA GLY A 209 -0.21 5.75 -13.78
C GLY A 209 1.23 5.81 -13.25
N VAL A 210 2.15 6.37 -14.03
CA VAL A 210 3.56 6.55 -13.60
C VAL A 210 3.79 7.82 -12.79
N ALA A 211 2.80 8.72 -12.70
CA ALA A 211 2.96 10.03 -12.09
C ALA A 211 3.30 9.97 -10.58
N SER A 212 2.98 8.89 -9.88
CA SER A 212 3.33 8.72 -8.46
C SER A 212 4.77 8.29 -8.22
N SER A 213 5.49 7.82 -9.24
CA SER A 213 6.88 7.35 -9.13
C SER A 213 7.89 8.50 -9.21
N ASN A 214 8.98 8.41 -8.44
CA ASN A 214 10.11 9.37 -8.48
C ASN A 214 11.34 8.84 -9.23
N ASP A 215 11.21 7.69 -9.90
CA ASP A 215 12.32 7.06 -10.60
C ASP A 215 12.73 7.86 -11.85
N THR A 216 14.04 8.06 -12.03
CA THR A 216 14.60 8.73 -13.21
C THR A 216 14.24 7.98 -14.49
N ALA A 217 14.11 6.66 -14.44
CA ALA A 217 13.69 5.83 -15.58
C ALA A 217 12.30 6.23 -16.12
N VAL A 218 11.38 6.67 -15.25
CA VAL A 218 10.05 7.14 -15.64
C VAL A 218 10.15 8.45 -16.42
N ALA A 219 10.97 9.40 -15.95
CA ALA A 219 11.19 10.66 -16.64
C ALA A 219 11.81 10.45 -18.03
N GLU A 220 12.80 9.57 -18.13
CA GLU A 220 13.42 9.21 -19.41
C GLU A 220 12.43 8.56 -20.37
N ALA A 221 11.54 7.68 -19.87
CA ALA A 221 10.51 7.05 -20.68
C ALA A 221 9.44 8.04 -21.17
N LEU A 222 9.05 9.01 -20.34
CA LEU A 222 8.14 10.10 -20.73
C LEU A 222 8.75 10.97 -21.83
N VAL A 223 10.01 11.40 -21.66
CA VAL A 223 10.75 12.18 -22.66
C VAL A 223 10.91 11.39 -23.96
N LYS A 224 11.31 10.12 -23.89
CA LYS A 224 11.50 9.24 -25.06
C LYS A 224 10.22 9.13 -25.89
N ASN A 225 9.06 9.06 -25.25
CA ASN A 225 7.77 8.95 -25.90
C ASN A 225 7.07 10.30 -26.13
N TYR A 226 7.67 11.43 -25.76
CA TYR A 226 7.05 12.77 -25.78
C TYR A 226 6.38 13.10 -27.12
N ARG A 227 7.04 12.80 -28.24
CA ARG A 227 6.50 13.06 -29.59
C ARG A 227 5.22 12.26 -29.91
N ARG A 228 4.97 11.13 -29.24
CA ARG A 228 3.76 10.31 -29.39
C ARG A 228 2.56 10.88 -28.63
N PHE A 229 2.76 11.79 -27.68
CA PHE A 229 1.67 12.52 -27.06
C PHE A 229 1.12 13.55 -28.06
N ARG A 230 -0.20 13.54 -28.23
CA ARG A 230 -0.90 14.53 -29.06
C ARG A 230 -0.78 15.91 -28.42
N SER A 231 -0.77 16.96 -29.25
CA SER A 231 -0.58 18.36 -28.82
C SER A 231 -1.38 18.76 -27.57
N PRO A 232 -2.70 18.45 -27.44
CA PRO A 232 -3.48 18.82 -26.26
C PRO A 232 -2.99 18.19 -24.93
N ASN A 233 -2.26 17.08 -25.00
CA ASN A 233 -1.82 16.32 -23.82
C ASN A 233 -0.34 16.57 -23.48
N ARG A 234 0.44 17.17 -24.39
CA ARG A 234 1.85 17.48 -24.15
C ARG A 234 2.09 18.40 -22.95
N PRO A 235 1.27 19.45 -22.72
CA PRO A 235 1.42 20.29 -21.53
C PRO A 235 1.33 19.50 -20.21
N GLN A 236 0.43 18.51 -20.13
CA GLN A 236 0.30 17.67 -18.92
C GLN A 236 1.55 16.82 -18.66
N VAL A 237 2.24 16.38 -19.72
CA VAL A 237 3.50 15.64 -19.60
C VAL A 237 4.62 16.56 -19.13
N ILE A 238 4.68 17.79 -19.64
CA ILE A 238 5.65 18.80 -19.20
C ILE A 238 5.41 19.17 -17.74
N GLU A 239 4.16 19.42 -17.33
CA GLU A 239 3.80 19.71 -15.95
C GLU A 239 4.23 18.57 -15.01
N LEU A 240 4.00 17.31 -15.42
CA LEU A 240 4.46 16.15 -14.66
C LEU A 240 5.99 16.12 -14.54
N LEU A 241 6.71 16.39 -15.62
CA LEU A 241 8.17 16.44 -15.62
C LEU A 241 8.73 17.63 -14.82
N ALA A 242 8.05 18.77 -14.81
CA ALA A 242 8.42 19.97 -14.08
C ALA A 242 8.10 19.88 -12.57
N SER A 243 7.26 18.93 -12.17
CA SER A 243 6.77 18.83 -10.78
C SER A 243 7.82 18.44 -9.74
N ARG A 244 8.96 17.86 -10.15
CA ARG A 244 9.94 17.24 -9.25
C ARG A 244 11.37 17.47 -9.71
N PRO A 245 12.36 17.56 -8.79
CA PRO A 245 13.74 17.86 -9.16
C PRO A 245 14.38 16.84 -10.10
N THR A 246 14.19 15.53 -9.82
CA THR A 246 14.75 14.45 -10.63
C THR A 246 14.23 14.47 -12.07
N PHE A 247 12.93 14.75 -12.24
CA PHE A 247 12.27 14.79 -13.53
C PHE A 247 12.59 16.07 -14.29
N ALA A 248 12.61 17.20 -13.60
CA ALA A 248 12.92 18.50 -14.18
C ALA A 248 14.35 18.50 -14.77
N ARG A 249 15.29 17.82 -14.13
CA ARG A 249 16.64 17.62 -14.68
C ARG A 249 16.60 16.92 -16.05
N VAL A 250 15.89 15.80 -16.15
CA VAL A 250 15.74 15.04 -17.41
C VAL A 250 15.00 15.85 -18.47
N LEU A 251 14.00 16.65 -18.08
CA LEU A 251 13.30 17.57 -18.98
C LEU A 251 14.26 18.62 -19.56
N LEU A 252 15.05 19.30 -18.72
CA LEU A 252 16.00 20.31 -19.18
C LEU A 252 17.10 19.70 -20.07
N ASP A 253 17.59 18.51 -19.73
CA ASP A 253 18.51 17.74 -20.59
C ASP A 253 17.88 17.49 -21.97
N ALA A 254 16.62 17.05 -22.00
CA ALA A 254 15.90 16.77 -23.24
C ALA A 254 15.66 18.01 -24.11
N VAL A 255 15.49 19.19 -23.50
CA VAL A 255 15.35 20.45 -24.22
C VAL A 255 16.69 20.89 -24.78
N ALA A 256 17.78 20.80 -24.01
CA ALA A 256 19.13 21.09 -24.48
C ALA A 256 19.53 20.20 -25.66
N GLU A 257 19.09 18.94 -25.66
CA GLU A 257 19.31 17.98 -26.76
C GLU A 257 18.31 18.13 -27.93
N ASN A 258 17.41 19.11 -27.93
CA ASN A 258 16.35 19.31 -28.93
C ASN A 258 15.40 18.11 -29.10
N LYS A 259 15.27 17.24 -28.09
CA LYS A 259 14.26 16.17 -28.07
C LYS A 259 12.86 16.73 -27.81
N ILE A 260 12.79 17.75 -26.97
CA ILE A 260 11.61 18.57 -26.65
C ILE A 260 11.89 20.00 -27.10
N SER A 261 10.94 20.65 -27.76
CA SER A 261 11.11 22.04 -28.16
C SER A 261 11.05 22.96 -26.95
N ALA A 262 11.96 23.93 -26.84
CA ALA A 262 11.91 24.96 -25.80
C ALA A 262 10.58 25.75 -25.83
N THR A 263 9.94 25.86 -27.01
CA THR A 263 8.62 26.50 -27.17
C THR A 263 7.48 25.74 -26.53
N ASP A 264 7.66 24.44 -26.25
CA ASP A 264 6.62 23.62 -25.63
C ASP A 264 6.53 23.90 -24.12
N LEU A 265 7.59 24.44 -23.51
CA LEU A 265 7.53 24.87 -22.13
C LEU A 265 6.87 26.25 -22.02
N THR A 266 6.07 26.43 -20.98
CA THR A 266 5.37 27.68 -20.67
C THR A 266 5.98 28.43 -19.49
N ALA A 267 5.72 29.74 -19.38
CA ALA A 267 6.16 30.52 -18.23
C ALA A 267 5.69 29.95 -16.87
N PHE A 268 4.63 29.16 -16.84
CA PHE A 268 4.19 28.42 -15.66
C PHE A 268 5.20 27.31 -15.29
N ASP A 269 5.61 26.50 -16.27
CA ASP A 269 6.57 25.41 -16.08
C ASP A 269 7.93 25.95 -15.61
N VAL A 270 8.41 27.09 -16.14
CA VAL A 270 9.63 27.79 -15.64
C VAL A 270 9.53 28.04 -14.14
N ARG A 271 8.42 28.63 -13.70
CA ARG A 271 8.22 29.04 -12.31
C ARG A 271 8.10 27.82 -11.41
N GLN A 272 7.46 26.76 -11.89
CA GLN A 272 7.36 25.49 -11.18
C GLN A 272 8.75 24.86 -10.99
N ILE A 273 9.61 24.84 -12.02
CA ILE A 273 10.98 24.34 -11.89
C ILE A 273 11.79 25.21 -10.91
N ARG A 274 11.65 26.53 -10.97
CA ARG A 274 12.35 27.44 -10.04
C ARG A 274 11.89 27.25 -8.59
N SER A 275 10.61 26.97 -8.33
CA SER A 275 10.08 26.78 -6.99
C SER A 275 10.56 25.48 -6.31
N LEU A 276 11.20 24.58 -7.06
CA LEU A 276 11.88 23.39 -6.52
C LEU A 276 13.14 23.74 -5.71
N ASN A 277 13.63 24.98 -5.78
CA ASN A 277 14.79 25.49 -5.02
C ASN A 277 16.09 24.68 -5.21
N ASP A 278 16.28 24.08 -6.39
CA ASP A 278 17.51 23.39 -6.77
C ASP A 278 18.43 24.33 -7.57
N ALA A 279 19.63 24.58 -7.05
CA ALA A 279 20.59 25.51 -7.66
C ALA A 279 21.04 25.05 -9.06
N HIS A 280 21.22 23.75 -9.28
CA HIS A 280 21.64 23.23 -10.59
C HIS A 280 20.53 23.39 -11.63
N LEU A 281 19.27 23.17 -11.24
CA LEU A 281 18.14 23.37 -12.15
C LEU A 281 17.97 24.83 -12.54
N GLN A 282 18.18 25.76 -11.60
CA GLN A 282 18.07 27.20 -11.88
C GLN A 282 19.13 27.66 -12.89
N THR A 283 20.39 27.28 -12.71
CA THR A 283 21.46 27.61 -13.68
C THR A 283 21.12 27.09 -15.07
N ARG A 284 20.72 25.82 -15.16
CA ARG A 284 20.44 25.17 -16.44
C ARG A 284 19.19 25.70 -17.14
N LEU A 285 18.18 26.08 -16.37
CA LEU A 285 16.99 26.74 -16.87
C LEU A 285 17.32 28.12 -17.46
N SER A 286 18.19 28.90 -16.81
CA SER A 286 18.66 30.19 -17.33
C SER A 286 19.46 30.06 -18.62
N GLU A 287 20.25 28.99 -18.78
CA GLU A 287 21.00 28.71 -20.02
C GLU A 287 20.09 28.37 -21.20
N ILE A 288 19.04 27.57 -20.96
CA ILE A 288 18.16 27.06 -22.01
C ILE A 288 17.10 28.09 -22.43
N TRP A 289 16.57 28.84 -21.48
CA TRP A 289 15.40 29.71 -21.70
C TRP A 289 15.70 31.20 -21.55
N GLY A 290 16.86 31.57 -21.00
CA GLY A 290 17.21 32.94 -20.64
C GLY A 290 16.71 33.37 -19.26
N GLU A 291 17.15 34.54 -18.82
CA GLU A 291 16.62 35.16 -17.60
C GLU A 291 15.23 35.76 -17.88
N VAL A 292 14.22 35.23 -17.18
CA VAL A 292 12.91 35.87 -16.97
C VAL A 292 12.83 36.37 -15.53
#